data_AF-A0A2V8J3M9-F1
#
_entry.id   AF-A0A2V8J3M9-F1
#
_cell.length_a   1.000
_cell.length_b   1.000
_cell.length_c   1.000
_cell.angle_alpha   90.00
_cell.angle_beta   90.00
_cell.angle_gamma   90.00
#
_symmetry.space_group_name_H-M   'P 1'
#
loop_
_entity.id
_entity.type
_entity.pdbx_description
1 polymer ?
#
loop_
_entity_poly.entity_id
_entity_poly.type
_entity_poly.pdbx_seq_one_letter_code
_entity_poly.pdbx_strand_id
1 'polypeptide(L)'
;MLDLAPVELEVGFKFFQWDAITKGFSVQPSRVFQVLQGGAFDDQEFFIQVTRRDIDVIARLLRQLQSHDEKLIPLQPLLNQLYQLKTLPFHSPLRFLGYFGLLESLLTHAPKPDDRYDSITRQVKTKLALLENRWSSRLDYSAFNETRPGKIWTKMYSCRSQIAHGTAPNFDRGEMAALKSYKHALRLVKETVKAVMSHALEEPQLINDLRNC
;
A
#
# COMPACT_ATOMS: atom_id res chain seq x y z
N MET A 1 -9.35 0.59 -8.82
CA MET A 1 -10.51 0.55 -7.89
C MET A 1 -10.57 -0.76 -7.12
N LEU A 2 -10.32 -1.93 -7.73
CA LEU A 2 -10.14 -3.22 -7.02
C LEU A 2 -8.85 -3.32 -6.19
N ASP A 3 -7.96 -2.33 -6.30
CA ASP A 3 -6.61 -2.37 -5.74
C ASP A 3 -6.54 -2.26 -4.20
N LEU A 4 -7.68 -2.01 -3.57
CA LEU A 4 -7.86 -1.95 -2.12
C LEU A 4 -8.09 -3.33 -1.49
N ALA A 5 -8.64 -4.28 -2.25
CA ALA A 5 -9.02 -5.59 -1.74
C ALA A 5 -7.80 -6.44 -1.34
N PRO A 6 -7.91 -7.32 -0.32
CA PRO A 6 -6.81 -8.18 0.10
C PRO A 6 -6.34 -9.10 -1.03
N VAL A 7 -7.29 -9.61 -1.82
CA VAL A 7 -7.06 -10.37 -3.05
C VAL A 7 -7.43 -9.51 -4.25
N GLU A 8 -6.56 -9.51 -5.25
CA GLU A 8 -6.70 -8.69 -6.45
C GLU A 8 -6.85 -9.62 -7.66
N LEU A 9 -7.89 -9.40 -8.48
CA LEU A 9 -8.02 -10.07 -9.76
C LEU A 9 -7.42 -9.17 -10.85
N GLU A 10 -6.37 -9.64 -11.50
CA GLU A 10 -5.76 -8.95 -12.64
C GLU A 10 -6.09 -9.71 -13.94
N VAL A 11 -6.92 -9.09 -14.78
CA VAL A 11 -7.27 -9.63 -16.10
C VAL A 11 -6.57 -8.80 -17.17
N GLY A 12 -5.61 -9.40 -17.86
CA GLY A 12 -4.95 -8.80 -19.02
C GLY A 12 -5.48 -9.38 -20.32
N PHE A 13 -5.91 -8.54 -21.26
CA PHE A 13 -6.24 -8.94 -22.62
C PHE A 13 -5.44 -8.12 -23.63
N LYS A 14 -5.09 -8.74 -24.75
CA LYS A 14 -4.54 -8.07 -25.94
C LYS A 14 -5.52 -8.27 -27.08
N PHE A 15 -6.05 -7.19 -27.63
CA PHE A 15 -6.84 -7.25 -28.86
C PHE A 15 -5.90 -7.23 -30.06
N PHE A 16 -5.95 -8.27 -30.87
CA PHE A 16 -5.31 -8.30 -32.18
C PHE A 16 -6.40 -8.33 -33.24
N GLN A 17 -6.47 -7.30 -34.08
CA GLN A 17 -7.32 -7.28 -35.27
C GLN A 17 -6.39 -7.38 -36.50
N TRP A 18 -6.67 -8.35 -37.36
CA TRP A 18 -5.79 -8.81 -38.44
C TRP A 18 -5.95 -7.96 -39.72
N ASP A 19 -5.93 -6.63 -39.59
CA ASP A 19 -5.92 -5.74 -40.76
C ASP A 19 -4.72 -4.78 -40.71
N ALA A 20 -4.09 -4.60 -41.87
CA ALA A 20 -2.74 -4.07 -42.07
C ALA A 20 -2.56 -2.58 -41.70
N ILE A 21 -3.62 -1.90 -41.23
CA ILE A 21 -3.63 -0.46 -40.94
C ILE A 21 -3.95 -0.15 -39.46
N THR A 22 -4.17 -1.16 -38.60
CA THR A 22 -4.80 -0.91 -37.29
C THR A 22 -3.84 -0.73 -36.12
N LYS A 23 -3.95 0.41 -35.42
CA LYS A 23 -3.30 0.72 -34.14
C LYS A 23 -3.89 -0.17 -33.04
N GLY A 24 -3.07 -0.99 -32.38
CA GLY A 24 -3.50 -1.77 -31.22
C GLY A 24 -3.86 -0.86 -30.04
N PHE A 25 -4.98 -1.15 -29.36
CA PHE A 25 -5.39 -0.44 -28.14
C PHE A 25 -5.06 -1.30 -26.91
N SER A 26 -4.33 -0.71 -25.96
CA SER A 26 -4.06 -1.33 -24.66
C SER A 26 -4.60 -0.43 -23.56
N VAL A 27 -5.49 -1.00 -22.74
CA VAL A 27 -5.89 -0.36 -21.49
C VAL A 27 -4.77 -0.60 -20.49
N GLN A 28 -4.10 0.47 -20.08
CA GLN A 28 -3.07 0.45 -19.03
C GLN A 28 -1.85 -0.45 -19.36
N PRO A 29 -1.12 -0.16 -20.47
CA PRO A 29 -0.03 -1.00 -20.96
C PRO A 29 1.09 -1.19 -19.93
N SER A 30 1.40 -0.15 -19.15
CA SER A 30 2.42 -0.23 -18.09
C SER A 30 2.07 -1.28 -17.04
N ARG A 31 0.79 -1.37 -16.64
CA ARG A 31 0.35 -2.38 -15.66
C ARG A 31 0.50 -3.78 -16.25
N VAL A 32 0.02 -4.01 -17.47
CA VAL A 32 0.17 -5.31 -18.15
C VAL A 32 1.65 -5.72 -18.22
N PHE A 33 2.53 -4.79 -18.58
CA PHE A 33 3.97 -5.07 -18.62
C PHE A 33 4.52 -5.45 -17.25
N GLN A 34 4.19 -4.69 -16.19
CA GLN A 34 4.64 -5.01 -14.83
C GLN A 34 4.12 -6.39 -14.39
N VAL A 35 2.85 -6.68 -14.62
CA VAL A 35 2.22 -7.96 -14.23
C VAL A 35 2.87 -9.14 -14.95
N LEU A 36 3.07 -9.04 -16.27
CA LEU A 36 3.75 -10.08 -17.04
C LEU A 36 5.21 -10.27 -16.61
N GLN A 37 5.91 -9.17 -16.29
CA GLN A 37 7.26 -9.24 -15.75
C GLN A 37 7.26 -9.95 -14.39
N GLY A 38 6.36 -9.57 -13.47
CA GLY A 38 6.25 -10.20 -12.15
C GLY A 38 5.90 -11.68 -12.21
N GLY A 39 4.89 -12.05 -13.01
CA GLY A 39 4.48 -13.44 -13.19
C GLY A 39 5.54 -14.32 -13.86
N ALA A 40 6.46 -13.74 -14.65
CA ALA A 40 7.58 -14.49 -15.22
C ALA A 40 8.69 -14.83 -14.22
N PHE A 41 8.71 -14.17 -13.05
CA PHE A 41 9.77 -14.35 -12.04
C PHE A 41 9.26 -14.88 -10.68
N ASP A 42 7.94 -15.00 -10.46
CA ASP A 42 7.36 -15.35 -9.15
C ASP A 42 6.12 -16.26 -9.30
N ASP A 43 6.35 -17.56 -9.51
CA ASP A 43 5.28 -18.54 -9.83
C ASP A 43 4.33 -18.85 -8.64
N GLN A 44 4.79 -18.70 -7.39
CA GLN A 44 4.03 -19.17 -6.22
C GLN A 44 3.09 -18.13 -5.59
N GLU A 45 3.41 -16.83 -5.69
CA GLU A 45 2.56 -15.77 -5.14
C GLU A 45 1.55 -15.19 -6.15
N PHE A 46 1.74 -15.47 -7.45
CA PHE A 46 0.91 -14.89 -8.50
C PHE A 46 -0.45 -15.56 -8.64
N PHE A 47 -0.51 -16.90 -8.51
CA PHE A 47 -1.74 -17.66 -8.58
C PHE A 47 -2.20 -18.05 -7.19
N ILE A 48 -3.26 -17.40 -6.71
CA ILE A 48 -3.84 -17.67 -5.39
C ILE A 48 -5.25 -18.22 -5.50
N GLN A 49 -5.63 -19.06 -4.53
CA GLN A 49 -6.99 -19.55 -4.43
C GLN A 49 -7.90 -18.44 -3.90
N VAL A 50 -8.87 -18.02 -4.71
CA VAL A 50 -9.89 -17.05 -4.31
C VAL A 50 -10.99 -17.77 -3.56
N THR A 51 -11.27 -17.35 -2.33
CA THR A 51 -12.33 -17.90 -1.49
C THR A 51 -13.62 -17.09 -1.59
N ARG A 52 -14.73 -17.65 -1.12
CA ARG A 52 -16.00 -16.90 -1.02
C ARG A 52 -15.87 -15.66 -0.12
N ARG A 53 -15.08 -15.77 0.95
CA ARG A 53 -14.81 -14.66 1.87
C ARG A 53 -14.14 -13.49 1.16
N ASP A 54 -13.21 -13.77 0.24
CA ASP A 54 -12.54 -12.71 -0.53
C ASP A 54 -13.53 -11.97 -1.43
N ILE A 55 -14.43 -12.69 -2.10
CA ILE A 55 -15.48 -12.12 -2.93
C ILE A 55 -16.42 -11.24 -2.09
N ASP A 56 -16.84 -11.71 -0.91
CA ASP A 56 -17.72 -10.96 -0.02
C ASP A 56 -17.05 -9.68 0.50
N VAL A 57 -15.74 -9.72 0.79
CA VAL A 57 -14.94 -8.53 1.16
C VAL A 57 -14.88 -7.55 -0.01
N ILE A 58 -14.58 -8.00 -1.23
CA ILE A 58 -14.54 -7.14 -2.43
C ILE A 58 -15.90 -6.46 -2.65
N ALA A 59 -16.99 -7.23 -2.61
CA ALA A 59 -18.34 -6.72 -2.79
C ALA A 59 -18.74 -5.71 -1.70
N ARG A 60 -18.29 -5.91 -0.45
CA ARG A 60 -18.48 -4.94 0.63
C ARG A 60 -17.73 -3.64 0.35
N LEU A 61 -16.43 -3.71 0.04
CA LEU A 61 -15.62 -2.53 -0.26
C LEU A 61 -16.18 -1.72 -1.42
N LEU A 62 -16.64 -2.39 -2.49
CA LEU A 62 -17.25 -1.73 -3.64
C LEU A 62 -18.53 -0.97 -3.26
N ARG A 63 -19.39 -1.56 -2.42
CA ARG A 63 -20.60 -0.88 -1.93
C ARG A 63 -20.26 0.31 -1.05
N GLN A 64 -19.29 0.17 -0.14
CA GLN A 64 -18.86 1.28 0.72
C GLN A 64 -18.27 2.43 -0.09
N LEU A 65 -17.49 2.13 -1.13
CA LEU A 65 -16.94 3.14 -2.03
C LEU A 65 -18.02 3.92 -2.78
N GLN A 66 -19.10 3.25 -3.19
CA GLN A 66 -20.21 3.92 -3.88
C GLN A 66 -20.99 4.89 -2.96
N SER A 67 -21.02 4.61 -1.66
CA SER A 67 -21.72 5.42 -0.66
C SER A 67 -20.81 6.34 0.15
N HIS A 68 -19.50 6.38 -0.11
CA HIS A 68 -18.53 7.12 0.69
C HIS A 68 -18.69 8.63 0.52
N ASP A 69 -18.61 9.38 1.63
CA ASP A 69 -18.59 10.85 1.60
C ASP A 69 -17.16 11.38 1.41
N GLU A 70 -16.86 11.77 0.19
CA GLU A 70 -15.56 12.34 -0.21
C GLU A 70 -15.21 13.65 0.53
N LYS A 71 -16.17 14.31 1.20
CA LYS A 71 -15.90 15.53 1.99
C LYS A 71 -15.12 15.24 3.27
N LEU A 72 -15.31 14.07 3.87
CA LEU A 72 -14.59 13.68 5.09
C LEU A 72 -13.15 13.31 4.74
N ILE A 73 -13.00 12.41 3.77
CA ILE A 73 -11.70 11.97 3.26
C ILE A 73 -11.82 11.82 1.75
N PRO A 74 -11.00 12.53 0.95
CA PRO A 74 -11.02 12.41 -0.50
C PRO A 74 -10.34 11.11 -0.92
N LEU A 75 -11.06 9.99 -0.87
CA LEU A 75 -10.53 8.66 -1.17
C LEU A 75 -10.35 8.42 -2.66
N GLN A 76 -11.16 9.02 -3.55
CA GLN A 76 -10.98 8.80 -5.00
C GLN A 76 -9.58 9.19 -5.51
N PRO A 77 -9.02 10.37 -5.18
CA PRO A 77 -7.64 10.71 -5.54
C PRO A 77 -6.61 9.72 -4.97
N LEU A 78 -6.79 9.29 -3.72
CA LEU A 78 -5.87 8.35 -3.05
C LEU A 78 -5.92 6.96 -3.67
N LEU A 79 -7.11 6.50 -4.08
CA LEU A 79 -7.29 5.24 -4.82
C LEU A 79 -6.65 5.30 -6.19
N ASN A 80 -6.74 6.43 -6.89
CA ASN A 80 -6.07 6.63 -8.16
C ASN A 80 -4.54 6.61 -7.99
N GLN A 81 -4.00 7.26 -6.95
CA GLN A 81 -2.58 7.20 -6.63
C GLN A 81 -2.13 5.77 -6.28
N LEU A 82 -2.89 5.06 -5.43
CA LEU A 82 -2.64 3.65 -5.12
C LEU A 82 -2.59 2.78 -6.38
N TYR A 83 -3.52 3.02 -7.31
CA TYR A 83 -3.56 2.37 -8.61
C TYR A 83 -2.32 2.70 -9.45
N GLN A 84 -1.91 3.98 -9.53
CA GLN A 84 -0.72 4.42 -10.26
C GLN A 84 0.58 3.82 -9.71
N LEU A 85 0.70 3.59 -8.40
CA LEU A 85 1.88 2.93 -7.83
C LEU A 85 2.12 1.52 -8.39
N LYS A 86 1.07 0.84 -8.90
CA LYS A 86 1.20 -0.48 -9.54
C LYS A 86 1.75 -0.41 -10.95
N THR A 87 1.77 0.76 -11.58
CA THR A 87 2.40 0.93 -12.90
C THR A 87 3.91 1.11 -12.79
N LEU A 88 4.43 1.31 -11.58
CA LEU A 88 5.87 1.40 -11.32
C LEU A 88 6.50 0.00 -11.21
N PRO A 89 7.79 -0.14 -11.59
CA PRO A 89 8.55 -1.37 -11.40
C PRO A 89 8.47 -1.90 -9.97
N PHE A 90 8.35 -3.22 -9.80
CA PHE A 90 8.23 -3.85 -8.47
C PHE A 90 9.35 -3.50 -7.51
N HIS A 91 10.57 -3.36 -8.02
CA HIS A 91 11.76 -2.99 -7.25
C HIS A 91 12.05 -1.49 -7.24
N SER A 92 11.12 -0.65 -7.73
CA SER A 92 11.33 0.78 -7.81
C SER A 92 11.30 1.42 -6.42
N PRO A 93 12.37 2.10 -5.97
CA PRO A 93 12.35 2.84 -4.71
C PRO A 93 11.22 3.89 -4.65
N LEU A 94 10.83 4.45 -5.79
CA LEU A 94 9.71 5.39 -5.89
C LEU A 94 8.37 4.76 -5.50
N ARG A 95 8.19 3.45 -5.76
CA ARG A 95 7.00 2.72 -5.34
C ARG A 95 6.90 2.63 -3.82
N PHE A 96 8.03 2.38 -3.15
CA PHE A 96 8.12 2.38 -1.68
C PHE A 96 7.83 3.76 -1.10
N LEU A 97 8.46 4.81 -1.64
CA LEU A 97 8.20 6.18 -1.22
C LEU A 97 6.74 6.60 -1.46
N GLY A 98 6.15 6.16 -2.57
CA GLY A 98 4.77 6.45 -2.89
C GLY A 98 3.77 5.84 -1.90
N TYR A 99 3.99 4.59 -1.45
CA TYR A 99 3.16 4.00 -0.40
C TYR A 99 3.30 4.74 0.93
N PHE A 100 4.51 5.20 1.27
CA PHE A 100 4.70 6.08 2.43
C PHE A 100 3.95 7.41 2.27
N GLY A 101 4.01 8.02 1.09
CA GLY A 101 3.26 9.25 0.81
C GLY A 101 1.75 9.08 0.98
N LEU A 102 1.19 7.94 0.55
CA LEU A 102 -0.22 7.60 0.78
C LEU A 102 -0.53 7.40 2.28
N LEU A 103 0.34 6.69 2.99
CA LEU A 103 0.14 6.45 4.42
C LEU A 103 0.20 7.75 5.22
N GLU A 104 1.15 8.63 4.88
CA GLU A 104 1.32 9.94 5.48
C GLU A 104 0.13 10.85 5.15
N SER A 105 -0.38 10.85 3.92
CA SER A 105 -1.56 11.65 3.56
C SER A 105 -2.84 11.22 4.27
N LEU A 106 -2.96 9.93 4.60
CA LEU A 106 -4.11 9.37 5.33
C LEU A 106 -4.06 9.66 6.83
N LEU A 107 -2.88 9.53 7.46
CA LEU A 107 -2.78 9.49 8.92
C LEU A 107 -2.07 10.69 9.55
N THR A 108 -1.40 11.53 8.79
CA THR A 108 -0.53 12.57 9.37
C THR A 108 -0.97 13.97 9.01
N HIS A 109 -0.59 14.90 9.87
CA HIS A 109 -0.65 16.33 9.64
C HIS A 109 0.76 16.92 9.64
N ALA A 110 0.88 18.15 9.15
CA ALA A 110 2.15 18.87 9.13
C ALA A 110 2.63 19.07 10.59
N PRO A 111 3.83 18.57 10.95
CA PRO A 111 4.36 18.71 12.30
C PRO A 111 4.36 20.17 12.76
N LYS A 112 3.96 20.40 14.02
CA LYS A 112 4.10 21.73 14.64
C LYS A 112 5.59 22.05 14.85
N PRO A 113 6.12 23.19 14.34
CA PRO A 113 7.54 23.51 14.45
C PRO A 113 8.08 23.50 15.90
N ASP A 114 7.22 23.86 16.85
CA ASP A 114 7.58 23.97 18.26
C ASP A 114 7.45 22.64 19.04
N ASP A 115 6.87 21.60 18.44
CA ASP A 115 6.69 20.29 19.07
C ASP A 115 7.68 19.25 18.50
N ARG A 116 8.78 19.06 19.22
CA ARG A 116 9.80 18.05 18.88
C ARG A 116 9.26 16.60 18.90
N TYR A 117 8.10 16.37 19.52
CA TYR A 117 7.48 15.06 19.62
C TYR A 117 6.47 14.79 18.50
N ASP A 118 6.18 15.76 17.64
CA ASP A 118 5.19 15.68 16.57
C ASP A 118 5.78 15.23 15.21
N SER A 119 6.85 14.43 15.24
CA SER A 119 7.43 13.89 14.00
C SER A 119 6.45 12.97 13.26
N ILE A 120 6.46 12.98 11.92
CA ILE A 120 5.66 12.09 11.06
C ILE A 120 5.82 10.61 11.47
N THR A 121 7.06 10.19 11.77
CA THR A 121 7.36 8.83 12.24
C THR A 121 6.60 8.46 13.51
N ARG A 122 6.52 9.37 14.49
CA ARG A 122 5.76 9.17 15.72
C ARG A 122 4.25 9.25 15.47
N GLN A 123 3.85 10.20 14.61
CA GLN A 123 2.60 10.28 13.85
C GLN A 123 2.01 8.90 13.57
N VAL A 124 2.62 8.26 12.58
CA VAL A 124 2.20 6.97 12.03
C VAL A 124 2.32 5.83 13.04
N LYS A 125 3.42 5.73 13.79
CA LYS A 125 3.58 4.64 14.78
C LYS A 125 2.47 4.61 15.82
N THR A 126 2.09 5.77 16.34
CA THR A 126 1.07 5.88 17.39
C THR A 126 -0.30 5.56 16.80
N LYS A 127 -0.64 6.18 15.65
CA LYS A 127 -1.94 6.02 15.01
C LYS A 127 -2.16 4.60 14.47
N LEU A 128 -1.14 3.97 13.91
CA LEU A 128 -1.22 2.56 13.49
C LEU A 128 -1.42 1.61 14.67
N ALA A 129 -0.76 1.85 15.81
CA ALA A 129 -0.97 1.03 17.00
C ALA A 129 -2.43 1.12 17.51
N LEU A 130 -3.05 2.31 17.42
CA LEU A 130 -4.46 2.49 17.76
C LEU A 130 -5.39 1.77 16.75
N LEU A 131 -5.10 1.91 15.45
CA LEU A 131 -5.88 1.26 14.39
C LEU A 131 -5.80 -0.26 14.46
N GLU A 132 -4.63 -0.83 14.76
CA GLU A 132 -4.47 -2.28 14.91
C GLU A 132 -5.28 -2.87 16.07
N ASN A 133 -5.58 -2.07 17.10
CA ASN A 133 -6.48 -2.49 18.17
C ASN A 133 -7.95 -2.49 17.74
N ARG A 134 -8.27 -1.81 16.63
CA ARG A 134 -9.62 -1.66 16.10
C ARG A 134 -9.92 -2.59 14.93
N TRP A 135 -8.89 -2.97 14.16
CA TRP A 135 -9.05 -3.86 13.01
C TRP A 135 -9.46 -5.28 13.42
N SER A 136 -10.40 -5.86 12.67
CA SER A 136 -10.78 -7.26 12.82
C SER A 136 -9.68 -8.24 12.42
N SER A 137 -8.74 -7.79 11.57
CA SER A 137 -7.55 -8.54 11.15
C SER A 137 -6.33 -7.66 11.31
N ARG A 138 -5.35 -8.11 12.09
CA ARG A 138 -4.09 -7.39 12.28
C ARG A 138 -3.20 -7.52 11.04
N LEU A 139 -2.24 -6.60 10.91
CA LEU A 139 -1.19 -6.70 9.91
C LEU A 139 -0.33 -7.95 10.15
N ASP A 140 0.11 -8.57 9.07
CA ASP A 140 0.99 -9.72 9.13
C ASP A 140 2.45 -9.27 9.29
N TYR A 141 3.04 -9.59 10.44
CA TYR A 141 4.44 -9.32 10.75
C TYR A 141 5.30 -10.60 10.79
N SER A 142 4.76 -11.75 10.35
CA SER A 142 5.42 -13.06 10.45
C SER A 142 6.79 -13.09 9.77
N ALA A 143 6.97 -12.34 8.68
CA ALA A 143 8.23 -12.23 7.95
C ALA A 143 9.38 -11.57 8.75
N PHE A 144 9.11 -10.92 9.89
CA PHE A 144 10.09 -10.07 10.60
C PHE A 144 10.65 -10.70 11.89
N ASN A 145 10.65 -12.04 12.00
CA ASN A 145 11.23 -12.82 13.10
C ASN A 145 10.91 -12.26 14.50
N GLU A 146 9.62 -12.15 14.84
CA GLU A 146 9.15 -11.71 16.17
C GLU A 146 9.58 -10.28 16.59
N THR A 147 10.11 -9.49 15.66
CA THR A 147 10.40 -8.07 15.94
C THR A 147 9.10 -7.35 16.27
N ARG A 148 9.08 -6.62 17.39
CA ARG A 148 7.87 -5.87 17.81
C ARG A 148 7.45 -4.86 16.72
N PRO A 149 6.15 -4.72 16.40
CA PRO A 149 5.66 -3.82 15.35
C PRO A 149 6.23 -2.40 15.42
N GLY A 150 6.27 -1.80 16.61
CA GLY A 150 6.81 -0.45 16.79
C GLY A 150 8.31 -0.32 16.44
N LYS A 151 9.10 -1.40 16.59
CA LYS A 151 10.50 -1.44 16.13
C LYS A 151 10.56 -1.59 14.61
N ILE A 152 9.72 -2.45 14.02
CA ILE A 152 9.63 -2.62 12.56
C ILE A 152 9.34 -1.27 11.90
N TRP A 153 8.33 -0.52 12.38
CA TRP A 153 8.00 0.79 11.84
C TRP A 153 9.12 1.83 12.00
N THR A 154 9.88 1.80 13.10
CA THR A 154 11.10 2.64 13.19
C THR A 154 12.07 2.32 12.05
N LYS A 155 12.33 1.04 11.76
CA LYS A 155 13.24 0.62 10.69
C LYS A 155 12.67 0.95 9.31
N MET A 156 11.36 0.79 9.11
CA MET A 156 10.67 1.17 7.89
C MET A 156 10.83 2.66 7.57
N TYR A 157 10.76 3.55 8.56
CA TYR A 157 11.01 4.98 8.38
C TYR A 157 12.49 5.31 8.13
N SER A 158 13.43 4.60 8.78
CA SER A 158 14.86 4.71 8.45
C SER A 158 15.13 4.27 7.01
N CYS A 159 14.51 3.18 6.54
CA CYS A 159 14.55 2.72 5.16
C CYS A 159 14.00 3.78 4.18
N ARG A 160 12.81 4.33 4.44
CA ARG A 160 12.21 5.43 3.66
C ARG A 160 13.17 6.62 3.56
N SER A 161 13.78 7.01 4.68
CA SER A 161 14.74 8.11 4.73
C SER A 161 15.98 7.84 3.87
N GLN A 162 16.60 6.66 4.01
CA GLN A 162 17.74 6.26 3.18
C GLN A 162 17.41 6.35 1.69
N ILE A 163 16.26 5.76 1.29
CA ILE A 163 15.82 5.78 -0.10
C ILE A 163 15.60 7.22 -0.59
N ALA A 164 14.95 8.08 0.19
CA ALA A 164 14.70 9.48 -0.17
C ALA A 164 15.99 10.29 -0.33
N HIS A 165 17.04 9.97 0.43
CA HIS A 165 18.36 10.59 0.33
C HIS A 165 19.28 9.90 -0.71
N GLY A 166 18.76 8.96 -1.51
CA GLY A 166 19.53 8.26 -2.54
C GLY A 166 20.50 7.21 -2.00
N THR A 167 20.37 6.83 -0.73
CA THR A 167 21.16 5.76 -0.11
C THR A 167 20.45 4.41 -0.27
N ALA A 168 21.15 3.42 -0.83
CA ALA A 168 20.62 2.07 -0.98
C ALA A 168 20.56 1.33 0.37
N PRO A 169 19.37 0.89 0.84
CA PRO A 169 19.27 0.15 2.10
C PRO A 169 19.91 -1.24 1.99
N ASN A 170 20.69 -1.63 3.00
CA ASN A 170 21.30 -2.95 3.09
C ASN A 170 20.48 -3.89 3.96
N PHE A 171 19.72 -4.81 3.35
CA PHE A 171 18.86 -5.75 4.07
C PHE A 171 19.59 -6.99 4.60
N ASP A 172 20.85 -7.23 4.21
CA ASP A 172 21.62 -8.39 4.66
C ASP A 172 22.29 -8.14 6.01
N ARG A 173 22.62 -6.87 6.32
CA ARG A 173 23.40 -6.50 7.50
C ARG A 173 22.94 -5.18 8.12
N GLY A 174 23.27 -5.00 9.40
CA GLY A 174 23.06 -3.75 10.11
C GLY A 174 21.59 -3.47 10.42
N GLU A 175 21.22 -2.19 10.37
CA GLU A 175 19.95 -1.71 10.90
C GLU A 175 18.72 -2.27 10.15
N MET A 176 18.85 -2.43 8.82
CA MET A 176 17.74 -2.82 7.94
C MET A 176 17.55 -4.34 7.85
N ALA A 177 18.46 -5.14 8.41
CA ALA A 177 18.35 -6.60 8.46
C ALA A 177 17.07 -7.09 9.16
N ALA A 178 16.51 -6.29 10.08
CA ALA A 178 15.23 -6.57 10.71
C ALA A 178 14.05 -6.58 9.72
N LEU A 179 14.17 -5.88 8.58
CA LEU A 179 13.16 -5.85 7.52
C LEU A 179 13.26 -7.02 6.55
N LYS A 180 14.31 -7.84 6.66
CA LYS A 180 14.65 -9.02 5.83
C LYS A 180 14.92 -8.75 4.35
N SER A 181 14.03 -8.06 3.66
CA SER A 181 14.16 -7.75 2.26
C SER A 181 13.32 -6.54 1.89
N TYR A 182 13.67 -5.92 0.76
CA TYR A 182 12.84 -4.87 0.17
C TYR A 182 11.42 -5.38 -0.14
N LYS A 183 11.28 -6.63 -0.60
CA LYS A 183 9.98 -7.25 -0.91
C LYS A 183 9.07 -7.30 0.33
N HIS A 184 9.58 -7.77 1.47
CA HIS A 184 8.80 -7.82 2.72
C HIS A 184 8.44 -6.43 3.23
N ALA A 185 9.39 -5.48 3.20
CA ALA A 185 9.14 -4.10 3.59
C ALA A 185 8.06 -3.45 2.70
N LEU A 186 8.18 -3.58 1.38
CA LEU A 186 7.21 -3.05 0.42
C LEU A 186 5.82 -3.67 0.61
N ARG A 187 5.75 -4.99 0.82
CA ARG A 187 4.49 -5.70 1.09
C ARG A 187 3.81 -5.16 2.36
N LEU A 188 4.55 -5.00 3.45
CA LEU A 188 4.00 -4.49 4.70
C LEU A 188 3.42 -3.08 4.53
N VAL A 189 4.15 -2.15 3.92
CA VAL A 189 3.64 -0.78 3.73
C VAL A 189 2.44 -0.75 2.76
N LYS A 190 2.45 -1.56 1.69
CA LYS A 190 1.31 -1.71 0.77
C LYS A 190 0.06 -2.17 1.53
N GLU A 191 0.15 -3.25 2.28
CA GLU A 191 -0.99 -3.80 3.01
C GLU A 191 -1.46 -2.88 4.14
N THR A 192 -0.54 -2.13 4.74
CA THR A 192 -0.91 -1.08 5.72
C THR A 192 -1.73 0.03 5.07
N VAL A 193 -1.30 0.55 3.91
CA VAL A 193 -2.07 1.57 3.17
C VAL A 193 -3.46 1.03 2.83
N LYS A 194 -3.56 -0.21 2.34
CA LYS A 194 -4.84 -0.83 2.02
C LYS A 194 -5.73 -1.00 3.26
N ALA A 195 -5.17 -1.42 4.39
CA ALA A 195 -5.90 -1.55 5.65
C ALA A 195 -6.44 -0.21 6.14
N VAL A 196 -5.60 0.85 6.12
CA VAL A 196 -6.01 2.20 6.52
C VAL A 196 -7.08 2.76 5.59
N MET A 197 -6.92 2.65 4.27
CA MET A 197 -7.91 3.10 3.30
C MET A 197 -9.23 2.32 3.41
N SER A 198 -9.17 1.01 3.67
CA SER A 198 -10.37 0.19 3.90
C SER A 198 -11.08 0.64 5.18
N HIS A 199 -10.33 0.93 6.24
CA HIS A 199 -10.90 1.43 7.47
C HIS A 199 -11.46 2.86 7.32
N ALA A 200 -10.90 3.68 6.44
CA ALA A 200 -11.47 4.98 6.10
C ALA A 200 -12.85 4.88 5.43
N LEU A 201 -13.18 3.75 4.80
CA LEU A 201 -14.53 3.48 4.28
C LEU A 201 -15.51 2.97 5.35
N GLU A 202 -14.99 2.36 6.41
CA GLU A 202 -15.78 1.88 7.54
C GLU A 202 -16.06 3.00 8.54
N GLU A 203 -15.03 3.78 8.86
CA GLU A 203 -15.03 4.80 9.91
C GLU A 203 -14.28 6.06 9.47
N PRO A 204 -14.79 6.80 8.47
CA PRO A 204 -14.10 7.96 7.89
C PRO A 204 -13.82 9.06 8.93
N GLN A 205 -14.74 9.29 9.86
CA GLN A 205 -14.56 10.31 10.90
C GLN A 205 -13.37 9.97 11.79
N LEU A 206 -13.18 8.70 12.18
CA LEU A 206 -12.03 8.30 12.98
C LEU A 206 -10.72 8.60 12.24
N ILE A 207 -10.62 8.25 10.97
CA ILE A 207 -9.38 8.49 10.21
C ILE A 207 -9.14 10.00 10.07
N ASN A 208 -10.18 10.80 9.85
CA ASN A 208 -10.06 12.25 9.83
C ASN A 208 -9.60 12.82 11.19
N ASP A 209 -10.18 12.34 12.30
CA ASP A 209 -9.81 12.76 13.66
C ASP A 209 -8.38 12.34 13.99
N LEU A 210 -7.99 11.11 13.65
CA LEU A 210 -6.62 10.62 13.79
C LEU A 210 -5.65 11.46 12.96
N ARG A 211 -6.02 11.87 11.75
CA ARG A 211 -5.15 12.73 10.94
C ARG A 211 -4.90 14.07 11.63
N ASN A 212 -5.95 14.66 12.19
CA ASN A 212 -5.94 16.01 12.79
C ASN A 212 -5.51 16.06 14.26
N CYS A 213 -5.36 14.90 14.93
CA CYS A 213 -4.74 14.80 16.26
C CYS A 213 -3.21 14.76 16.15
#